data_AF-A0A970CI45-F1
#
_entry.id   AF-A0A970CI45-F1
#
_cell.length_a   1.000
_cell.length_b   1.000
_cell.length_c   1.000
_cell.angle_alpha   90.00
_cell.angle_beta   90.00
_cell.angle_gamma   90.00
#
_symmetry.space_group_name_H-M   'P 1'
#
loop_
_entity.id
_entity.type
_entity.pdbx_description
1 polymer ?
#
loop_
_entity_poly.entity_id
_entity_poly.type
_entity_poly.pdbx_seq_one_letter_code
_entity_poly.pdbx_strand_id
1 'polypeptide(L)'
;MDFQNLLEHHQKLLSYMESKGYSELYISRFSDEIVWILRNAETKQWASYTDIYLEYTHTPHSKDYLRNKRTIIGAIEQFDLYGNYPNGRRRHTLFSRCAYHLLVPEFQELIDFYCEVEEKRGKKDTTIYSESHHAASFLLAIQKDGADSLEKVTEEQVIS
;
A
#
# COMPACT_ATOMS: atom_id res chain seq x y z
N MET A 1 -12.44 4.08 12.15
CA MET A 1 -12.64 4.40 10.72
C MET A 1 -14.13 4.35 10.41
N ASP A 2 -14.62 5.11 9.43
CA ASP A 2 -16.03 5.05 8.99
C ASP A 2 -16.15 4.12 7.77
N PHE A 3 -17.09 3.17 7.83
CA PHE A 3 -17.38 2.21 6.75
C PHE A 3 -18.78 2.41 6.16
N GLN A 4 -19.44 3.55 6.41
CA GLN A 4 -20.79 3.82 5.93
C GLN A 4 -20.87 3.76 4.40
N ASN A 5 -19.88 4.32 3.71
CA ASN A 5 -19.82 4.27 2.25
C ASN A 5 -19.72 2.81 1.74
N LEU A 6 -18.85 1.99 2.36
CA LEU A 6 -18.76 0.57 2.05
C LEU A 6 -20.10 -0.15 2.30
N LEU A 7 -20.75 0.12 3.44
CA LEU A 7 -22.05 -0.46 3.78
C LEU A 7 -23.11 -0.12 2.75
N GLU A 8 -23.21 1.14 2.33
CA GLU A 8 -24.24 1.61 1.41
C GLU A 8 -23.97 1.28 -0.07
N HIS A 9 -22.70 1.10 -0.46
CA HIS A 9 -22.32 1.06 -1.87
C HIS A 9 -21.56 -0.20 -2.31
N HIS A 10 -21.27 -1.16 -1.42
CA HIS A 10 -20.60 -2.41 -1.81
C HIS A 10 -21.32 -3.17 -2.93
N GLN A 11 -22.65 -3.14 -3.00
CA GLN A 11 -23.37 -3.81 -4.08
C GLN A 11 -23.04 -3.22 -5.46
N LYS A 12 -22.80 -1.90 -5.55
CA LYS A 12 -22.35 -1.24 -6.78
C LYS A 12 -20.96 -1.70 -7.19
N LEU A 13 -20.07 -1.94 -6.23
CA LEU A 13 -18.74 -2.51 -6.47
C LEU A 13 -18.84 -3.92 -7.05
N LEU A 14 -19.66 -4.79 -6.44
CA LEU A 14 -19.83 -6.17 -6.91
C LEU A 14 -20.44 -6.23 -8.31
N SER A 15 -21.52 -5.48 -8.57
CA SER A 15 -22.13 -5.40 -9.91
C SER A 15 -21.18 -4.82 -10.96
N TYR A 16 -20.33 -3.86 -10.59
CA TYR A 16 -19.28 -3.38 -11.48
C TYR A 16 -18.32 -4.52 -11.85
N MET A 17 -17.86 -5.31 -10.86
CA MET A 17 -16.93 -6.41 -11.11
C MET A 17 -17.56 -7.49 -12.02
N GLU A 18 -18.83 -7.82 -11.81
CA GLU A 18 -19.58 -8.70 -12.72
C GLU A 18 -19.59 -8.13 -14.15
N SER A 19 -19.96 -6.85 -14.31
CA SER A 19 -20.03 -6.19 -15.62
C SER A 19 -18.69 -6.10 -16.36
N LYS A 20 -17.57 -6.12 -15.62
CA LYS A 20 -16.21 -6.09 -16.17
C LYS A 20 -15.61 -7.48 -16.40
N GLY A 21 -16.38 -8.53 -16.18
CA GLY A 21 -15.97 -9.91 -16.46
C GLY A 21 -14.94 -10.46 -15.46
N TYR A 22 -14.93 -9.96 -14.22
CA TYR A 22 -14.16 -10.61 -13.16
C TYR A 22 -14.73 -12.00 -12.87
N SER A 23 -13.87 -12.94 -12.47
CA SER A 23 -14.32 -14.30 -12.17
C SER A 23 -15.20 -14.34 -10.92
N GLU A 24 -16.20 -15.22 -10.92
CA GLU A 24 -17.12 -15.42 -9.80
C GLU A 24 -16.36 -15.70 -8.49
N LEU A 25 -15.32 -16.53 -8.55
CA LEU A 25 -14.46 -16.81 -7.40
C LEU A 25 -13.80 -15.53 -6.84
N TYR A 26 -13.39 -14.61 -7.70
CA TYR A 26 -12.76 -13.36 -7.26
C TYR A 26 -13.79 -12.39 -6.68
N ILE A 27 -14.99 -12.31 -7.28
CA ILE A 27 -16.11 -11.52 -6.77
C ILE A 27 -16.57 -12.04 -5.40
N SER A 28 -16.70 -13.36 -5.24
CA SER A 28 -17.04 -13.99 -3.96
C SER A 28 -16.02 -13.64 -2.88
N ARG A 29 -14.72 -13.65 -3.18
CA ARG A 29 -13.69 -13.24 -2.21
C ARG A 29 -13.81 -11.78 -1.79
N PHE A 30 -14.23 -10.88 -2.68
CA PHE A 30 -14.53 -9.49 -2.32
C PHE A 30 -15.75 -9.42 -1.41
N SER A 31 -16.84 -10.10 -1.78
CA SER A 31 -18.07 -10.16 -0.98
C SER A 31 -17.80 -10.66 0.44
N ASP A 32 -17.08 -11.77 0.57
CA ASP A 32 -16.74 -12.37 1.87
C ASP A 32 -15.90 -11.41 2.72
N GLU A 33 -14.93 -10.72 2.12
CA GLU A 33 -14.11 -9.73 2.82
C GLU A 33 -14.93 -8.54 3.30
N ILE A 34 -15.78 -7.98 2.45
CA ILE A 34 -16.65 -6.85 2.80
C ILE A 34 -17.58 -7.22 3.95
N VAL A 35 -18.21 -8.38 3.87
CA VAL A 35 -19.09 -8.89 4.93
C VAL A 35 -18.31 -9.08 6.23
N TRP A 36 -17.09 -9.62 6.17
CA TRP A 36 -16.25 -9.78 7.34
C TRP A 36 -15.86 -8.43 7.97
N ILE A 37 -15.46 -7.44 7.16
CA ILE A 37 -15.12 -6.09 7.64
C ILE A 37 -16.33 -5.46 8.33
N LEU A 38 -17.49 -5.43 7.66
CA LEU A 38 -18.70 -4.80 8.20
C LEU A 38 -19.17 -5.45 9.50
N ARG A 39 -19.07 -6.78 9.63
CA ARG A 39 -19.43 -7.51 10.86
C ARG A 39 -18.53 -7.21 12.05
N ASN A 40 -17.27 -6.83 11.80
CA ASN A 40 -16.27 -6.64 12.84
C ASN A 40 -15.93 -5.15 13.08
N ALA A 41 -16.46 -4.24 12.26
CA ALA A 41 -16.16 -2.82 12.33
C ALA A 41 -16.39 -2.21 13.73
N GLU A 42 -17.52 -2.53 14.35
CA GLU A 42 -17.89 -1.99 15.66
C GLU A 42 -17.01 -2.55 16.80
N THR A 43 -16.63 -3.82 16.71
CA THR A 43 -15.91 -4.51 17.80
C THR A 43 -14.40 -4.30 17.72
N LYS A 44 -13.84 -4.23 16.51
CA LYS A 44 -12.39 -4.15 16.29
C LYS A 44 -11.85 -2.73 16.27
N GLN A 45 -12.69 -1.73 15.99
CA GLN A 45 -12.32 -0.31 16.03
C GLN A 45 -11.06 0.04 15.23
N TRP A 46 -10.88 -0.57 14.05
CA TRP A 46 -9.72 -0.29 13.18
C TRP A 46 -9.61 1.20 12.81
N ALA A 47 -8.39 1.72 12.78
CA ALA A 47 -8.11 3.10 12.38
C ALA A 47 -7.93 3.22 10.86
N SER A 48 -7.55 2.14 10.18
CA SER A 48 -7.28 2.09 8.75
C SER A 48 -7.56 0.70 8.13
N TYR A 49 -7.67 0.62 6.80
CA TYR A 49 -7.66 -0.67 6.10
C TYR A 49 -6.34 -1.45 6.26
N THR A 50 -5.25 -0.76 6.60
CA THR A 50 -3.98 -1.39 6.95
C THR A 50 -4.13 -2.27 8.19
N ASP A 51 -4.82 -1.77 9.22
CA ASP A 51 -5.07 -2.53 10.47
C ASP A 51 -5.88 -3.80 10.18
N ILE A 52 -6.86 -3.71 9.29
CA ILE A 52 -7.66 -4.86 8.82
C ILE A 52 -6.75 -5.92 8.18
N TYR A 53 -5.81 -5.52 7.33
CA TYR A 53 -4.85 -6.45 6.76
C TYR A 53 -3.92 -7.05 7.82
N LEU A 54 -3.48 -6.26 8.80
CA LEU A 54 -2.56 -6.70 9.85
C LEU A 54 -3.17 -7.81 10.74
N GLU A 55 -4.48 -7.84 10.91
CA GLU A 55 -5.19 -8.94 11.59
C GLU A 55 -4.85 -10.31 10.97
N TYR A 56 -4.79 -10.38 9.65
CA TYR A 56 -4.42 -11.61 8.93
C TYR A 56 -2.95 -11.99 9.09
N THR A 57 -2.11 -11.13 9.67
CA THR A 57 -0.70 -11.44 9.92
C THR A 57 -0.46 -12.04 11.29
N HIS A 58 -1.44 -11.98 12.20
CA HIS A 58 -1.34 -12.56 13.54
C HIS A 58 -1.43 -14.09 13.55
N THR A 59 -1.93 -14.69 12.48
CA THR A 59 -1.99 -16.14 12.30
C THR A 59 -1.12 -16.61 11.14
N PRO A 60 -0.56 -17.84 11.20
CA PRO A 60 0.26 -18.35 10.12
C PRO A 60 -0.55 -18.56 8.84
N HIS A 61 -0.23 -17.80 7.80
CA HIS A 61 -0.79 -17.98 6.46
C HIS A 61 0.31 -18.05 5.40
N SER A 62 -0.01 -18.62 4.24
CA SER A 62 0.93 -18.63 3.11
C SER A 62 1.17 -17.22 2.57
N LYS A 63 2.35 -17.00 1.99
CA LYS A 63 2.70 -15.71 1.36
C LYS A 63 1.72 -15.32 0.26
N ASP A 64 1.25 -16.29 -0.51
CA ASP A 64 0.27 -16.06 -1.58
C ASP A 64 -1.10 -15.68 -1.03
N TYR A 65 -1.53 -16.28 0.08
CA TYR A 65 -2.76 -15.90 0.76
C TYR A 65 -2.71 -14.45 1.21
N LEU A 66 -1.63 -14.06 1.91
CA LEU A 66 -1.44 -12.68 2.37
C LEU A 66 -1.36 -11.70 1.20
N ARG A 67 -0.68 -12.05 0.10
CA ARG A 67 -0.64 -11.22 -1.12
C ARG A 67 -2.04 -11.00 -1.71
N ASN A 68 -2.85 -12.05 -1.76
CA ASN A 68 -4.23 -11.96 -2.25
C ASN A 68 -5.10 -11.10 -1.32
N LYS A 69 -5.04 -11.33 0.00
CA LYS A 69 -5.75 -10.50 0.99
C LYS A 69 -5.39 -9.03 0.88
N ARG A 70 -4.09 -8.73 0.79
CA ARG A 70 -3.59 -7.38 0.59
C ARG A 70 -4.18 -6.72 -0.66
N THR A 71 -4.29 -7.48 -1.75
CA THR A 71 -4.86 -6.98 -3.01
C THR A 71 -6.34 -6.67 -2.88
N ILE A 72 -7.12 -7.55 -2.23
CA ILE A 72 -8.56 -7.38 -2.05
C ILE A 72 -8.86 -6.22 -1.10
N ILE A 73 -8.31 -6.25 0.12
CA ILE A 73 -8.54 -5.22 1.15
C ILE A 73 -8.16 -3.85 0.61
N GLY A 74 -7.09 -3.78 -0.17
CA GLY A 74 -6.61 -2.54 -0.72
C GLY A 74 -7.39 -2.03 -1.94
N ALA A 75 -8.07 -2.90 -2.68
CA ALA A 75 -9.04 -2.48 -3.67
C ALA A 75 -10.34 -1.99 -3.01
N ILE A 76 -10.74 -2.62 -1.89
CA ILE A 76 -11.87 -2.16 -1.08
C ILE A 76 -11.58 -0.78 -0.49
N GLU A 77 -10.39 -0.56 0.08
CA GLU A 77 -9.93 0.76 0.53
C GLU A 77 -10.06 1.82 -0.58
N GLN A 78 -9.60 1.49 -1.78
CA GLN A 78 -9.63 2.41 -2.91
C GLN A 78 -11.06 2.78 -3.33
N PHE A 79 -11.95 1.81 -3.29
CA PHE A 79 -13.37 2.04 -3.55
C PHE A 79 -14.02 2.85 -2.42
N ASP A 80 -13.78 2.46 -1.18
CA ASP A 80 -14.47 3.03 -0.02
C ASP A 80 -14.07 4.49 0.22
N LEU A 81 -12.77 4.78 0.20
CA LEU A 81 -12.27 6.11 0.53
C LEU A 81 -12.24 7.07 -0.66
N TYR A 82 -12.09 6.56 -1.87
CA TYR A 82 -11.82 7.39 -3.05
C TYR A 82 -12.76 7.13 -4.22
N GLY A 83 -13.75 6.23 -4.09
CA GLY A 83 -14.66 5.86 -5.17
C GLY A 83 -13.98 5.15 -6.34
N ASN A 84 -12.74 4.67 -6.17
CA ASN A 84 -11.95 4.04 -7.22
C ASN A 84 -12.27 2.54 -7.33
N TYR A 85 -12.86 2.14 -8.45
CA TYR A 85 -13.14 0.73 -8.72
C TYR A 85 -11.87 -0.09 -9.05
N PRO A 86 -11.86 -1.40 -8.74
CA PRO A 86 -10.77 -2.28 -9.12
C PRO A 86 -10.64 -2.31 -10.65
N ASN A 87 -9.41 -2.23 -11.13
CA ASN A 87 -9.11 -2.24 -12.57
C ASN A 87 -7.92 -3.15 -12.92
N GLY A 88 -7.46 -3.97 -11.97
CA GLY A 88 -6.32 -4.88 -12.13
C GLY A 88 -4.95 -4.20 -12.32
N ARG A 89 -4.92 -2.86 -12.48
CA ARG A 89 -3.72 -2.07 -12.77
C ARG A 89 -3.26 -1.25 -11.56
N ARG A 90 -4.21 -0.71 -10.79
CA ARG A 90 -3.92 0.04 -9.56
C ARG A 90 -3.56 -0.93 -8.44
N ARG A 91 -2.32 -0.78 -7.96
CA ARG A 91 -1.81 -1.49 -6.78
C ARG A 91 -2.32 -0.74 -5.55
N HIS A 92 -2.88 -1.47 -4.59
CA HIS A 92 -3.41 -0.94 -3.34
C HIS A 92 -2.43 -0.04 -2.56
N THR A 93 -2.96 0.87 -1.75
CA THR A 93 -2.22 1.84 -0.91
C THR A 93 -2.07 1.42 0.55
N LEU A 94 -2.67 0.29 0.96
CA LEU A 94 -2.63 -0.25 2.35
C LEU A 94 -1.30 -0.14 3.07
N PHE A 95 -0.20 -0.31 2.35
CA PHE A 95 1.11 0.01 2.88
C PHE A 95 1.63 1.10 1.97
N SER A 96 2.14 2.16 2.58
CA SER A 96 3.08 2.99 1.87
C SER A 96 4.18 2.06 1.36
N ARG A 97 4.12 1.75 0.07
CA ARG A 97 5.09 0.86 -0.56
C ARG A 97 6.48 1.50 -0.53
N CYS A 98 6.54 2.80 -0.23
CA CYS A 98 7.78 3.52 -0.16
C CYS A 98 8.54 3.11 1.11
N ALA A 99 9.72 2.53 0.86
CA ALA A 99 10.75 2.34 1.87
C ALA A 99 11.05 3.64 2.65
N TYR A 100 10.69 4.81 2.13
CA TYR A 100 10.83 6.12 2.75
C TYR A 100 10.38 6.16 4.20
N HIS A 101 9.22 5.59 4.54
CA HIS A 101 8.72 5.64 5.93
C HIS A 101 9.50 4.74 6.90
N LEU A 102 10.33 3.83 6.38
CA LEU A 102 11.20 2.96 7.15
C LEU A 102 12.62 3.53 7.28
N LEU A 103 12.92 4.63 6.58
CA LEU A 103 14.21 5.29 6.62
C LEU A 103 14.39 6.05 7.93
N VAL A 104 15.63 6.13 8.38
CA VAL A 104 16.07 7.10 9.39
C VAL A 104 15.85 8.54 8.88
N PRO A 105 15.69 9.53 9.79
CA PRO A 105 15.38 10.91 9.41
C PRO A 105 16.34 11.51 8.37
N GLU A 106 17.65 11.29 8.51
CA GLU A 106 18.65 11.80 7.57
C GLU A 106 18.44 11.30 6.14
N PHE A 107 18.07 10.02 5.98
CA PHE A 107 17.77 9.43 4.67
C PHE A 107 16.42 9.91 4.13
N GLN A 108 15.45 10.23 4.99
CA GLN A 108 14.21 10.89 4.57
C GLN A 108 14.50 12.29 4.03
N GLU A 109 15.27 13.09 4.75
CA GLU A 109 15.66 14.45 4.34
C GLU A 109 16.38 14.45 2.98
N LEU A 110 17.24 13.45 2.70
CA LEU A 110 17.87 13.30 1.39
C LEU A 110 16.86 13.10 0.25
N ILE A 111 15.84 12.26 0.48
CA ILE A 111 14.79 11.99 -0.50
C ILE A 111 13.91 13.23 -0.71
N ASP A 112 13.57 13.93 0.38
CA ASP A 112 12.77 15.15 0.34
C ASP A 112 13.50 16.26 -0.43
N PHE A 113 14.79 16.43 -0.16
CA PHE A 113 15.66 17.36 -0.90
C PHE A 113 15.67 17.05 -2.41
N TYR A 114 15.82 15.78 -2.79
CA TYR A 114 15.77 15.36 -4.19
C TYR A 114 14.42 15.75 -4.84
N CYS A 115 13.31 15.42 -4.18
CA CYS A 115 11.97 15.71 -4.70
C CYS A 115 11.78 17.22 -4.92
N GLU A 116 12.11 18.04 -3.92
CA GLU A 116 11.97 19.51 -4.01
C GLU A 116 12.82 20.13 -5.12
N VAL A 117 14.06 19.67 -5.29
CA VAL A 117 14.98 20.21 -6.28
C VAL A 117 14.52 19.86 -7.70
N GLU A 118 14.11 18.62 -7.92
CA GLU A 118 13.72 18.16 -9.26
C GLU A 118 12.33 18.66 -9.68
N GLU A 119 11.42 18.87 -8.73
CA GLU A 119 10.16 19.59 -8.99
C GLU A 119 10.43 21.00 -9.50
N LYS A 120 11.32 21.75 -8.84
CA LYS A 120 11.72 23.11 -9.26
C LYS A 120 12.41 23.13 -10.63
N ARG A 121 13.07 22.03 -11.02
CA ARG A 121 13.69 21.86 -12.35
C ARG A 121 12.68 21.48 -13.44
N GLY A 122 11.43 21.22 -13.08
CA GLY A 122 10.39 20.82 -14.02
C GLY A 122 10.51 19.37 -14.46
N LYS A 123 11.16 18.51 -13.67
CA LYS A 123 11.17 17.07 -13.93
C LYS A 123 9.77 16.52 -13.74
N LYS A 124 9.38 15.56 -14.58
CA LYS A 124 8.04 14.98 -14.55
C LYS A 124 7.76 14.28 -13.22
N ASP A 125 6.63 14.57 -12.57
CA ASP A 125 6.23 13.99 -11.28
C ASP A 125 6.33 12.47 -11.23
N THR A 126 5.90 11.78 -12.31
CA THR A 126 5.97 10.32 -12.38
C THR A 126 7.41 9.79 -12.32
N THR A 127 8.35 10.56 -12.87
CA THR A 127 9.78 10.23 -12.86
C THR A 127 10.36 10.50 -11.48
N ILE A 128 10.04 11.67 -10.89
CA ILE A 128 10.42 12.01 -9.51
C ILE A 128 9.95 10.90 -8.55
N TYR A 129 8.68 10.52 -8.63
CA TYR A 129 8.10 9.41 -7.86
C TYR A 129 8.85 8.09 -8.05
N SER A 130 9.18 7.72 -9.29
CA SER A 130 9.87 6.45 -9.55
C SER A 130 11.30 6.45 -8.98
N GLU A 131 12.03 7.55 -9.12
CA GLU A 131 13.41 7.65 -8.67
C GLU A 131 13.50 7.77 -7.15
N SER A 132 12.65 8.59 -6.52
CA SER A 132 12.58 8.67 -5.06
C SER A 132 12.20 7.33 -4.45
N HIS A 133 11.33 6.56 -5.10
CA HIS A 133 10.96 5.23 -4.63
C HIS A 133 12.11 4.21 -4.73
N HIS A 134 12.89 4.24 -5.81
CA HIS A 134 14.08 3.41 -5.95
C HIS A 134 15.17 3.81 -4.96
N ALA A 135 15.46 5.11 -4.84
CA ALA A 135 16.45 5.65 -3.91
C ALA A 135 16.10 5.29 -2.47
N ALA A 136 14.83 5.43 -2.05
CA ALA A 136 14.40 5.02 -0.73
C ALA A 136 14.57 3.51 -0.49
N SER A 137 14.33 2.68 -1.50
CA SER A 137 14.53 1.23 -1.38
C SER A 137 16.00 0.86 -1.23
N PHE A 138 16.88 1.56 -1.95
CA PHE A 138 18.33 1.42 -1.86
C PHE A 138 18.85 1.88 -0.48
N LEU A 139 18.46 3.05 -0.01
CA LEU A 139 18.83 3.56 1.31
C LEU A 139 18.38 2.64 2.44
N LEU A 140 17.19 2.03 2.32
CA LEU A 140 16.72 1.05 3.29
C LEU A 140 17.57 -0.23 3.29
N ALA A 141 18.12 -0.64 2.14
CA ALA A 141 19.03 -1.79 2.09
C ALA A 141 20.34 -1.47 2.81
N ILE A 142 20.93 -0.31 2.54
CA ILE A 142 22.14 0.19 3.24
C ILE A 142 21.90 0.31 4.75
N GLN A 143 20.74 0.85 5.15
CA GLN A 143 20.35 0.93 6.57
C GLN A 143 20.27 -0.42 7.25
N LYS A 144 19.72 -1.43 6.56
CA LYS A 144 19.65 -2.80 7.09
C LYS A 144 21.01 -3.48 7.17
N ASP A 145 21.98 -3.02 6.38
CA ASP A 145 23.37 -3.44 6.44
C ASP A 145 24.20 -2.64 7.47
N GLY A 146 23.54 -1.80 8.27
CA GLY A 146 24.12 -1.19 9.47
C GLY A 146 24.54 0.28 9.35
N ALA A 147 24.35 0.91 8.18
CA ALA A 147 24.64 2.33 7.99
C ALA A 147 23.37 3.18 8.19
N ASP A 148 23.26 3.82 9.35
CA ASP A 148 22.13 4.67 9.77
C ASP A 148 22.40 6.18 9.59
N SER A 149 23.47 6.56 8.88
CA SER A 149 23.78 7.94 8.48
C SER A 149 24.58 7.96 7.19
N LEU A 150 24.62 9.10 6.47
CA LEU A 150 25.37 9.22 5.21
C LEU A 150 26.88 9.02 5.43
N GLU A 151 27.40 9.46 6.58
CA GLU A 151 28.82 9.29 6.93
C GLU A 151 29.22 7.83 7.15
N LYS A 152 28.28 6.97 7.53
CA LYS A 152 28.53 5.55 7.79
C LYS A 152 28.39 4.68 6.54
N VAL A 153 27.88 5.23 5.44
CA VAL A 153 27.76 4.52 4.17
C VAL A 153 29.14 4.27 3.60
N THR A 154 29.46 3.00 3.35
CA THR A 154 30.72 2.61 2.71
C THR A 154 30.55 2.39 1.20
N GLU A 155 31.65 2.47 0.46
CA GLU A 155 31.64 2.17 -0.98
C GLU A 155 31.13 0.75 -1.25
N GLU A 156 31.53 -0.23 -0.43
CA GLU A 156 31.12 -1.63 -0.55
C GLU A 156 29.58 -1.80 -0.46
N GLN A 157 28.93 -1.04 0.43
CA GLN A 157 27.48 -1.04 0.57
C GLN A 157 26.74 -0.41 -0.61
N VAL A 158 27.41 0.45 -1.38
CA VAL A 158 26.83 1.13 -2.54
C VAL A 158 26.92 0.28 -3.80
N ILE A 159 27.98 -0.54 -3.92
CA ILE A 159 28.29 -1.31 -5.14
C ILE A 159 27.86 -2.78 -5.12
N SER A 160 27.40 -3.30 -3.97
CA SER A 160 26.97 -4.69 -3.79
C SER A 160 25.51 -4.95 -4.21
#